data_AF-A0A0J5GTQ3-F1
#
_entry.id   AF-A0A0J5GTQ3-F1
#
_cell.length_a   1.000
_cell.length_b   1.000
_cell.length_c   1.000
_cell.angle_alpha   90.00
_cell.angle_beta   90.00
_cell.angle_gamma   90.00
#
_symmetry.space_group_name_H-M   'P 1'
#
loop_
_entity.id
_entity.type
_entity.pdbx_description
1 polymer ?
#
loop_
_entity_poly.entity_id
_entity_poly.type
_entity_poly.pdbx_seq_one_letter_code
_entity_poly.pdbx_strand_id
1 'polypeptide(L)' 'MASLAIPGLFTYTEKQVKVEYKEGYSEGLSIADFRPGVPKCTGPGCVRIATDIDESIFFVDMLRNLIRND' A
#
# COMPACT_ATOMS: atom_id res chain seq x y z
N MET A 1 -13.12 -0.36 -5.38
CA MET A 1 -12.78 0.76 -6.26
C MET A 1 -11.27 0.94 -6.20
N ALA A 2 -10.57 0.88 -7.34
CA ALA A 2 -9.16 1.26 -7.37
C ALA A 2 -9.09 2.79 -7.45
N SER A 3 -8.34 3.42 -6.55
CA SER A 3 -8.03 4.85 -6.67
C SER A 3 -7.29 5.08 -7.98
N LEU A 4 -7.54 6.22 -8.64
CA LEU A 4 -6.71 6.65 -9.76
C LEU A 4 -5.26 6.75 -9.27
N ALA A 5 -4.31 6.21 -10.03
CA ALA A 5 -2.91 6.26 -9.65
C ALA A 5 -2.39 7.69 -9.86
N ILE A 6 -1.92 8.32 -8.78
CA ILE A 6 -1.20 9.59 -8.84
C ILE A 6 0.30 9.27 -8.99
N PRO A 7 0.94 9.61 -10.13
CA PRO A 7 2.35 9.29 -10.36
C PRO A 7 3.24 9.87 -9.25
N GLY A 8 4.15 9.05 -8.73
CA GLY A 8 5.10 9.46 -7.70
C GLY A 8 4.54 9.56 -6.28
N LEU A 9 3.22 9.48 -6.08
CA LEU A 9 2.62 9.66 -4.75
C LEU A 9 3.05 8.58 -3.75
N PHE A 10 3.17 7.33 -4.18
CA PHE A 10 3.50 6.22 -3.29
C PHE A 10 4.75 5.48 -3.76
N THR A 11 5.61 5.14 -2.80
CA THR A 11 6.64 4.10 -3.00
C THR A 11 6.02 2.76 -2.65
N TYR A 12 6.32 1.74 -3.45
CA TYR A 12 5.76 0.40 -3.29
C TYR A 12 6.84 -0.63 -3.04
N THR A 13 6.53 -1.58 -2.15
CA THR A 13 7.28 -2.82 -1.99
C THR A 13 6.38 -4.01 -2.29
N GLU A 14 6.89 -4.97 -3.04
CA GLU A 14 6.17 -6.22 -3.32
C GLU A 14 6.49 -7.28 -2.27
N LYS A 15 5.44 -7.77 -1.59
CA LYS A 15 5.54 -8.80 -0.57
C LYS A 15 4.39 -9.79 -0.70
N GLN A 16 4.67 -11.02 -0.26
CA GLN A 16 3.60 -11.99 -0.06
C GLN A 16 2.82 -11.57 1.18
N VAL A 17 1.51 -11.40 1.04
CA VAL A 17 0.62 -11.10 2.16
C VAL A 17 -0.25 -12.29 2.47
N LYS A 18 -0.38 -12.60 3.76
CA LYS A 18 -1.37 -13.54 4.27
C LYS A 18 -2.25 -12.81 5.29
N VAL A 19 -3.54 -13.09 5.27
CA VAL A 19 -4.48 -12.59 6.28
C VAL A 19 -4.71 -13.71 7.29
N GLU A 20 -4.62 -13.39 8.58
CA GLU A 20 -5.00 -14.32 9.64
C GLU A 20 -6.52 -14.35 9.78
N TYR A 21 -7.09 -15.55 9.70
CA TYR A 21 -8.55 -15.77 9.72
C TYR A 21 -8.99 -16.65 10.90
N LYS A 22 -8.05 -17.23 11.66
CA LYS A 22 -8.39 -18.03 12.84
C LYS A 22 -8.77 -17.09 13.98
N GLU A 23 -9.83 -17.47 14.70
CA GLU A 23 -10.26 -16.78 15.92
C GLU A 23 -9.09 -16.62 16.89
N GLY A 24 -8.95 -15.40 17.44
CA GLY A 24 -7.86 -15.04 18.34
C GLY A 24 -7.57 -13.54 18.31
N TYR A 25 -6.45 -13.13 18.91
CA TYR A 25 -6.08 -11.72 19.04
C TYR A 25 -5.59 -11.07 17.74
N SER A 26 -5.37 -11.84 16.68
CA SER A 26 -4.81 -11.39 15.41
C SER A 26 -5.74 -11.62 14.22
N GLU A 27 -7.01 -11.96 14.46
CA GLU A 27 -7.99 -12.09 13.38
C GLU A 27 -8.08 -10.80 12.57
N GLY A 28 -7.95 -10.90 11.25
CA GLY A 28 -7.93 -9.77 10.32
C GLY A 28 -6.53 -9.15 10.11
N LEU A 29 -5.50 -9.57 10.84
CA LEU A 29 -4.15 -9.07 10.65
C LEU A 29 -3.60 -9.48 9.28
N SER A 30 -3.16 -8.49 8.49
CA SER A 30 -2.42 -8.70 7.24
C SER A 30 -0.93 -8.77 7.54
N ILE A 31 -0.31 -9.90 7.23
CA ILE A 31 1.07 -10.22 7.58
C ILE A 31 1.93 -10.22 6.30
N ALA A 32 2.99 -9.40 6.31
CA ALA A 32 4.03 -9.35 5.29
C ALA A 32 5.42 -9.38 5.94
N ASP A 33 6.35 -10.11 5.32
CA ASP A 33 7.72 -10.25 5.85
C ASP A 33 8.70 -9.24 5.23
N PHE A 34 9.05 -8.22 6.01
CA PHE A 34 9.99 -7.15 5.63
C PHE A 34 11.41 -7.39 6.12
N ARG A 35 11.71 -8.53 6.76
CA ARG A 35 13.07 -8.79 7.28
C ARG A 35 14.10 -8.87 6.14
N PRO A 36 15.38 -8.54 6.40
CA PRO A 36 16.46 -8.74 5.43
C PRO A 36 16.60 -10.20 5.01
N GLY A 37 16.98 -10.44 3.75
CA GLY A 37 17.19 -11.80 3.22
C GLY A 37 15.91 -12.53 2.78
N VAL A 38 14.73 -11.94 2.98
CA VAL A 38 13.48 -12.48 2.44
C VAL A 38 13.52 -12.40 0.91
N PRO A 39 13.30 -13.52 0.19
CA PRO A 39 13.35 -13.54 -1.26
C PRO A 39 12.31 -12.62 -1.90
N LYS A 40 12.60 -12.16 -3.12
CA LYS A 40 11.63 -11.42 -3.92
C LYS A 40 10.38 -12.27 -4.10
N CYS A 41 9.24 -11.64 -3.86
CA CYS A 41 7.95 -12.28 -3.96
C CYS A 41 7.55 -12.46 -5.44
N THR A 42 6.94 -13.61 -5.77
CA THR A 42 6.45 -13.92 -7.12
C THR A 42 5.15 -14.72 -7.04
N GLY A 43 4.32 -14.64 -8.08
CA GLY A 43 3.10 -15.44 -8.21
C GLY A 43 1.87 -14.90 -7.46
N PRO A 44 0.80 -15.72 -7.37
CA PRO A 44 -0.46 -15.32 -6.75
C PRO A 44 -0.29 -15.10 -5.24
N GLY A 45 -0.77 -13.95 -4.75
CA GLY A 45 -0.58 -13.51 -3.36
C GLY A 45 0.58 -12.53 -3.17
N CYS A 46 1.32 -12.22 -4.25
CA CYS A 46 2.23 -11.10 -4.27
C CYS A 46 1.46 -9.80 -4.46
N VAL A 47 1.49 -8.94 -3.44
CA VAL A 47 0.76 -7.67 -3.45
C VAL A 47 1.73 -6.50 -3.38
N ARG A 48 1.36 -5.41 -4.06
CA ARG A 48 2.06 -4.13 -4.00
C ARG A 48 1.58 -3.38 -2.76
N ILE A 49 2.46 -3.25 -1.77
CA ILE A 49 2.20 -2.53 -0.52
C ILE A 49 2.81 -1.14 -0.65
N ALA A 50 2.01 -0.08 -0.48
CA ALA A 50 2.53 1.27 -0.36
C ALA A 50 3.26 1.37 1.00
N THR A 51 4.55 1.68 0.98
CA THR A 51 5.37 1.79 2.20
C THR A 51 5.61 3.24 2.59
N ASP A 52 5.58 4.14 1.61
CA ASP A 52 5.86 5.56 1.81
C ASP A 52 4.94 6.40 0.93
N ILE A 53 4.66 7.62 1.36
CA ILE A 53 3.87 8.61 0.66
C ILE A 53 4.70 9.89 0.48
N ASP A 54 4.67 10.47 -0.73
CA ASP A 54 5.18 11.83 -0.96
C ASP A 54 4.10 12.83 -0.54
N GLU A 55 4.27 13.40 0.66
CA GLU A 55 3.34 14.38 1.22
C GLU A 55 3.20 15.64 0.36
N SER A 56 4.26 16.05 -0.36
CA SER A 56 4.19 17.25 -1.20
C SER A 56 3.27 17.02 -2.38
N ILE A 57 3.39 15.86 -3.04
CA ILE A 57 2.48 15.45 -4.12
C ILE A 57 1.05 15.32 -3.58
N PHE A 58 0.89 14.71 -2.39
CA PHE A 58 -0.42 14.55 -1.74
C PHE A 58 -1.11 15.90 -1.53
N PHE A 59 -0.43 16.87 -0.89
CA PHE A 59 -1.03 18.17 -0.59
C PHE A 59 -1.34 18.97 -1.85
N VAL A 60 -0.46 18.97 -2.85
CA VAL A 60 -0.69 19.66 -4.12
C VAL A 60 -1.89 19.07 -4.85
N ASP A 61 -2.01 17.75 -4.92
CA ASP A 61 -3.15 17.11 -5.59
C ASP A 61 -4.46 17.32 -4.82
N MET A 62 -4.42 17.20 -3.48
CA MET A 62 -5.57 17.49 -2.62
C MET A 62 -6.06 18.93 -2.79
N LEU A 63 -5.17 19.93 -2.69
CA LEU A 63 -5.54 21.34 -2.87
C LEU A 63 -6.09 21.61 -4.26
N ARG A 64 -5.47 21.06 -5.31
CA ARG A 64 -5.98 21.17 -6.68
C ARG A 64 -7.41 20.62 -6.78
N ASN A 65 -7.69 19.46 -6.19
CA ASN A 65 -9.02 18.86 -6.20
C ASN A 65 -10.04 19.68 -5.42
N LEU A 66 -9.64 20.29 -4.29
CA LEU A 66 -10.53 21.16 -3.51
C LEU A 66 -10.85 22.46 -4.25
N ILE A 67 -9.87 23.09 -4.89
CA ILE A 67 -10.03 24.36 -5.62
C ILE A 67 -10.80 24.16 -6.93
N ARG A 68 -10.65 23.02 -7.62
CA ARG A 68 -11.32 22.76 -8.90
C ARG A 68 -12.81 22.41 -8.79
N ASN A 69 -13.36 22.38 -7.57
CA ASN A 69 -14.77 22.17 -7.30
C ASN A 69 -15.56 23.49 -7.11
N ASP A 70 -14.93 24.65 -7.35
CA ASP A 70 -15.57 25.93 -7.71
C ASP A 70 -15.44 26.19 -9.22
#